data_AF-A0AA49FMB8-F1
#
_entry.id   AF-A0AA49FMB8-F1
#
_cell.length_a   1.000
_cell.length_b   1.000
_cell.length_c   1.000
_cell.angle_alpha   90.00
_cell.angle_beta   90.00
_cell.angle_gamma   90.00
#
_symmetry.space_group_name_H-M   'P 1'
#
loop_
_entity.id
_entity.type
_entity.pdbx_description
1 polymer ?
#
loop_
_entity_poly.entity_id
_entity_poly.type
_entity_poly.pdbx_seq_one_letter_code
_entity_poly.pdbx_strand_id
1 'polypeptide(L)'
;MRIEQHLVAAWASQLSDKLIQDAIQSLEAMDSQEMLSGDSGLKNVWEEVCVQVQDEQSFFWETYVETIENLLAGYIEMLDKNARLALWTVTESGQDYIDDRQSDDEGDLNIPVDVDEIVAMLKESLLSVAENHESSSISRFLQRHEEGFDELEDDEEDDPEEDEDGGEDDADREPDQPEISAPIFDLRPGLSDPVFFVISRQQVEALDLDESLDFLHSLVPTAHPDHAWVYKGRLSLVISGYDTDPRELFEIPEVCRFLRALDEQWPFWLFFFNQVDDSIKLIALCLASSIEVVPGAAHIDPDGLRRFLERAFTAVNYLFESYGFPESENEALSTEVSRLFANSLISPDRDGYL
;
A
#
# COMPACT_ATOMS: atom_id res chain seq x y z
N MET A 1 -5.18 48.48 7.11
CA MET A 1 -3.99 47.61 7.21
C MET A 1 -2.74 48.48 7.32
N ARG A 2 -1.95 48.30 8.38
CA ARG A 2 -0.66 49.02 8.54
C ARG A 2 0.36 48.43 7.54
N ILE A 3 1.32 49.23 7.08
CA ILE A 3 2.35 48.79 6.11
C ILE A 3 3.09 47.53 6.61
N GLU A 4 3.33 47.45 7.91
CA GLU A 4 3.96 46.30 8.58
C GLU A 4 3.17 45.00 8.41
N GLN A 5 1.84 45.03 8.59
CA GLN A 5 0.98 43.86 8.39
C GLN A 5 1.00 43.40 6.93
N HIS A 6 1.03 44.34 5.98
CA HIS A 6 1.15 44.02 4.57
C HIS A 6 2.48 43.36 4.21
N LEU A 7 3.57 43.87 4.78
CA LEU A 7 4.90 43.29 4.57
C LEU A 7 5.00 41.88 5.18
N VAL A 8 4.43 41.66 6.36
CA VAL A 8 4.40 40.33 7.01
C VAL A 8 3.57 39.34 6.20
N ALA A 9 2.36 39.71 5.77
CA ALA A 9 1.52 38.85 4.95
C ALA A 9 2.16 38.52 3.58
N ALA A 10 2.78 39.51 2.93
CA ALA A 10 3.49 39.29 1.67
C ALA A 10 4.71 38.37 1.85
N TRP A 11 5.45 38.52 2.95
CA TRP A 11 6.58 37.65 3.26
C TRP A 11 6.13 36.24 3.62
N ALA A 12 5.06 36.10 4.41
CA ALA A 12 4.47 34.81 4.76
C ALA A 12 4.00 34.07 3.50
N SER A 13 3.34 34.75 2.56
CA SER A 13 2.96 34.19 1.26
C SER A 13 4.16 33.71 0.45
N GLN A 14 5.23 34.52 0.34
CA GLN A 14 6.46 34.09 -0.35
C GLN A 14 7.13 32.88 0.31
N LEU A 15 7.07 32.81 1.63
CA LEU A 15 7.61 31.68 2.38
C LEU A 15 6.75 30.43 2.20
N SER A 16 5.42 30.56 2.22
CA SER A 16 4.48 29.47 1.91
C SER A 16 4.74 28.91 0.51
N ASP A 17 4.84 29.77 -0.51
CA ASP A 17 5.11 29.36 -1.89
C ASP A 17 6.41 28.56 -1.99
N LYS A 18 7.46 29.02 -1.28
CA LYS A 18 8.74 28.33 -1.23
C LYS A 18 8.63 26.96 -0.57
N LEU A 19 7.96 26.87 0.59
CA LEU A 19 7.80 25.61 1.33
C LEU A 19 6.99 24.58 0.53
N ILE A 20 5.94 25.04 -0.16
CA ILE A 20 5.15 24.21 -1.06
C ILE A 20 6.04 23.70 -2.20
N GLN A 21 6.85 24.58 -2.80
CA GLN A 21 7.76 24.17 -3.87
C GLN A 21 8.84 23.17 -3.40
N ASP A 22 9.40 23.37 -2.20
CA ASP A 22 10.37 22.45 -1.60
C ASP A 22 9.73 21.07 -1.30
N ALA A 23 8.48 21.05 -0.82
CA ALA A 23 7.71 19.83 -0.62
C ALA A 23 7.40 19.11 -1.93
N ILE A 24 6.96 19.83 -2.97
CA ILE A 24 6.76 19.28 -4.32
C ILE A 24 8.05 18.65 -4.85
N GLN A 25 9.19 19.36 -4.77
CA GLN A 25 10.48 18.80 -5.20
C GLN A 25 10.87 17.53 -4.44
N SER A 26 10.47 17.42 -3.17
CA SER A 26 10.72 16.23 -2.37
C SER A 26 9.87 15.06 -2.85
N LEU A 27 8.58 15.30 -3.11
CA LEU A 27 7.66 14.31 -3.67
C LEU A 27 8.06 13.91 -5.11
N GLU A 28 8.61 14.84 -5.90
CA GLU A 28 9.14 14.56 -7.23
C GLU A 28 10.43 13.71 -7.19
N ALA A 29 11.21 13.82 -6.12
CA ALA A 29 12.46 13.10 -5.93
C ALA A 29 12.31 11.73 -5.26
N MET A 30 11.12 11.42 -4.71
CA MET A 30 10.78 10.08 -4.23
C MET A 30 10.71 9.13 -5.44
N ASP A 31 11.50 8.05 -5.40
CA ASP A 31 11.75 7.15 -6.52
C ASP A 31 10.46 6.46 -7.00
N SER A 32 10.37 6.13 -8.29
CA SER A 32 9.26 5.36 -8.89
C SER A 32 9.13 3.95 -8.28
N GLN A 33 10.19 3.45 -7.63
CA GLN A 33 10.19 2.20 -6.86
C GLN A 33 9.68 2.35 -5.41
N GLU A 34 9.51 3.57 -4.93
CA GLU A 34 8.96 3.91 -3.60
C GLU A 34 7.60 4.61 -3.70
N MET A 35 6.91 4.47 -4.85
CA MET A 35 5.58 5.00 -5.04
C MET A 35 4.61 4.41 -4.02
N LEU A 36 3.80 5.28 -3.40
CA LEU A 36 2.95 4.92 -2.26
C LEU A 36 1.79 4.01 -2.69
N SER A 37 1.45 3.99 -3.98
CA SER A 37 0.49 3.05 -4.57
C SER A 37 1.12 1.86 -5.33
N GLY A 38 2.46 1.83 -5.50
CA GLY A 38 3.16 0.88 -6.38
C GLY A 38 3.47 1.45 -7.77
N ASP A 39 3.74 0.59 -8.77
CA ASP A 39 4.03 1.04 -10.15
C ASP A 39 2.77 1.52 -10.88
N SER A 40 2.40 2.78 -10.64
CA SER A 40 1.30 3.47 -11.31
C SER A 40 1.61 3.83 -12.77
N GLY A 41 2.83 3.58 -13.25
CA GLY A 41 3.32 4.10 -14.54
C GLY A 41 3.48 5.62 -14.57
N LEU A 42 3.29 6.30 -13.42
CA LEU A 42 3.58 7.71 -13.22
C LEU A 42 5.04 7.90 -12.82
N LYS A 43 5.56 9.11 -13.01
CA LYS A 43 7.02 9.33 -12.89
C LYS A 43 7.52 9.35 -11.45
N ASN A 44 6.68 9.79 -10.52
CA ASN A 44 7.03 10.03 -9.12
C ASN A 44 5.76 10.21 -8.26
N VAL A 45 5.95 10.28 -6.95
CA VAL A 45 4.88 10.44 -5.95
C VAL A 45 4.10 11.75 -6.14
N TRP A 46 4.73 12.82 -6.64
CA TRP A 46 4.02 14.07 -6.94
C TRP A 46 2.96 13.89 -8.04
N GLU A 47 3.28 13.19 -9.13
CA GLU A 47 2.30 12.89 -10.18
C GLU A 47 1.16 11.99 -9.65
N GLU A 48 1.45 11.07 -8.73
CA GLU A 48 0.40 10.28 -8.05
C GLU A 48 -0.54 11.16 -7.24
N VAL A 49 -0.01 12.07 -6.42
CA VAL A 49 -0.81 13.03 -5.64
C VAL A 49 -1.69 13.87 -6.58
N CYS A 50 -1.16 14.33 -7.72
CA CYS A 50 -1.95 15.09 -8.69
C CYS A 50 -3.11 14.29 -9.27
N VAL A 51 -2.88 13.03 -9.66
CA VAL A 51 -3.95 12.15 -10.18
C VAL A 51 -5.02 11.92 -9.12
N GLN A 52 -4.63 11.62 -7.88
CA GLN A 52 -5.54 11.33 -6.77
C GLN A 52 -6.44 12.52 -6.41
N VAL A 53 -5.92 13.74 -6.59
CA VAL A 53 -6.68 14.98 -6.35
C VAL A 53 -7.58 15.34 -7.54
N GLN A 54 -7.17 15.05 -8.77
CA GLN A 54 -7.90 15.40 -9.99
C GLN A 54 -9.02 14.42 -10.36
N ASP A 55 -8.96 13.19 -9.87
CA ASP A 55 -9.95 12.13 -10.13
C ASP A 55 -10.57 11.61 -8.83
N GLU A 56 -10.65 10.30 -8.63
CA GLU A 56 -11.11 9.68 -7.37
C GLU A 56 -9.93 9.32 -6.45
N GLN A 57 -10.07 9.70 -5.17
CA GLN A 57 -9.13 9.32 -4.12
C GLN A 57 -9.14 7.81 -3.92
N SER A 58 -7.97 7.20 -4.01
CA SER A 58 -7.75 5.79 -3.74
C SER A 58 -7.78 5.49 -2.24
N PHE A 59 -7.83 4.19 -1.91
CA PHE A 59 -7.75 3.71 -0.53
C PHE A 59 -6.49 4.18 0.22
N PHE A 60 -5.39 4.46 -0.49
CA PHE A 60 -4.13 4.91 0.11
C PHE A 60 -4.05 6.42 0.33
N TRP A 61 -5.12 7.17 0.07
CA TRP A 61 -5.14 8.63 0.16
C TRP A 61 -4.57 9.18 1.48
N GLU A 62 -4.93 8.57 2.61
CA GLU A 62 -4.42 8.98 3.92
C GLU A 62 -2.89 8.85 4.03
N THR A 63 -2.27 7.88 3.37
CA THR A 63 -0.81 7.74 3.33
C THR A 63 -0.14 8.88 2.56
N TYR A 64 -0.77 9.36 1.49
CA TYR A 64 -0.30 10.56 0.77
C TYR A 64 -0.44 11.81 1.64
N VAL A 65 -1.57 11.96 2.32
CA VAL A 65 -1.83 13.08 3.23
C VAL A 65 -0.81 13.09 4.37
N GLU A 66 -0.61 11.97 5.06
CA GLU A 66 0.39 11.84 6.13
C GLU A 66 1.80 12.14 5.64
N THR A 67 2.17 11.68 4.43
CA THR A 67 3.49 11.96 3.85
C THR A 67 3.67 13.46 3.60
N ILE A 68 2.66 14.14 3.04
CA ILE A 68 2.66 15.58 2.81
C ILE A 68 2.76 16.35 4.14
N GLU A 69 1.95 15.96 5.13
CA GLU A 69 1.92 16.60 6.45
C GLU A 69 3.27 16.44 7.16
N ASN A 70 3.87 15.25 7.13
CA ASN A 70 5.19 14.99 7.72
C ASN A 70 6.31 15.79 7.04
N LEU A 71 6.29 15.91 5.71
CA LEU A 71 7.25 16.74 4.98
C LEU A 71 7.13 18.22 5.37
N LEU A 72 5.89 18.74 5.35
CA LEU A 72 5.61 20.13 5.70
C LEU A 72 5.98 20.42 7.16
N ALA A 73 5.60 19.55 8.10
CA ALA A 73 5.97 19.66 9.50
C ALA A 73 7.50 19.70 9.68
N GLY A 74 8.23 18.80 9.01
CA GLY A 74 9.69 18.80 9.00
C GLY A 74 10.29 20.12 8.52
N TYR A 75 9.73 20.72 7.46
CA TYR A 75 10.17 22.03 7.00
C TYR A 75 9.87 23.16 7.99
N ILE A 76 8.68 23.14 8.61
CA ILE A 76 8.29 24.13 9.62
C ILE A 76 9.18 24.04 10.87
N GLU A 77 9.56 22.84 11.30
CA GLU A 77 10.49 22.65 12.43
C GLU A 77 11.86 23.29 12.20
N MET A 78 12.33 23.30 10.95
CA MET A 78 13.60 23.92 10.57
C MET A 78 13.55 25.46 10.54
N LEU A 79 12.36 26.07 10.57
CA LEU A 79 12.19 27.51 10.57
C LEU A 79 12.45 28.15 11.94
N ASP A 80 13.03 29.34 11.91
CA ASP A 80 13.14 30.17 13.10
C ASP A 80 11.76 30.64 13.60
N LYS A 81 11.73 31.10 14.85
CA LYS A 81 10.48 31.52 15.51
C LYS A 81 9.75 32.63 14.76
N ASN A 82 10.46 33.57 14.13
CA ASN A 82 9.84 34.70 13.43
C ASN A 82 9.20 34.24 12.12
N ALA A 83 9.84 33.32 11.40
CA ALA A 83 9.28 32.70 10.21
C ALA A 83 8.01 31.91 10.53
N ARG A 84 8.03 31.08 11.57
CA ARG A 84 6.82 30.37 12.04
C ARG A 84 5.72 31.32 12.47
N LEU A 85 6.07 32.38 13.21
CA LEU A 85 5.10 33.38 13.61
C LEU A 85 4.46 34.08 12.40
N ALA A 86 5.25 34.48 11.41
CA ALA A 86 4.71 35.11 10.21
C ALA A 86 3.77 34.20 9.43
N LEU A 87 4.11 32.91 9.29
CA LEU A 87 3.20 31.92 8.70
C LEU A 87 1.92 31.77 9.52
N TRP A 88 2.03 31.70 10.85
CA TRP A 88 0.85 31.62 11.71
C TRP A 88 -0.05 32.85 11.56
N THR A 89 0.50 34.05 11.40
CA THR A 89 -0.33 35.27 11.25
C THR A 89 -1.27 35.29 10.04
N VAL A 90 -1.07 34.41 9.06
CA VAL A 90 -1.96 34.29 7.89
C VAL A 90 -2.95 33.13 8.00
N THR A 91 -2.86 32.29 9.05
CA THR A 91 -3.87 31.28 9.40
C THR A 91 -5.13 31.91 10.03
N GLU A 92 -6.20 31.15 10.18
CA GLU A 92 -7.44 31.61 10.81
C GLU A 92 -7.20 32.00 12.27
N SER A 93 -6.62 31.11 13.09
CA SER A 93 -6.38 31.39 14.51
C SER A 93 -5.35 32.49 14.72
N GLY A 94 -4.37 32.63 13.84
CA GLY A 94 -3.42 33.74 13.90
C GLY A 94 -4.06 35.10 13.56
N GLN A 95 -4.99 35.14 12.61
CA GLN A 95 -5.77 36.33 12.31
C GLN A 95 -6.70 36.70 13.47
N ASP A 96 -7.42 35.72 14.02
CA ASP A 96 -8.28 35.88 15.19
C ASP A 96 -7.48 36.41 16.40
N TYR A 97 -6.30 35.84 16.65
CA TYR A 97 -5.41 36.29 17.72
C TYR A 97 -4.96 37.74 17.54
N ILE A 98 -4.65 38.15 16.30
CA ILE A 98 -4.29 39.54 16.00
C ILE A 98 -5.46 40.47 16.25
N ASP A 99 -6.65 40.09 15.77
CA ASP A 99 -7.88 40.88 15.86
C ASP A 99 -8.32 41.10 17.32
N ASP A 100 -8.25 40.05 18.15
CA ASP A 100 -8.55 40.12 19.58
C ASP A 100 -7.60 41.03 20.36
N ARG A 101 -6.36 41.22 19.88
CA ARG A 101 -5.31 41.99 20.56
C ARG A 101 -5.05 43.38 19.96
N GLN A 102 -5.83 43.83 18.97
CA GLN A 102 -5.61 45.12 18.32
C GLN A 102 -5.72 46.34 19.27
N SER A 103 -6.32 46.18 20.45
CA SER A 103 -6.51 47.24 21.46
C SER A 103 -5.56 47.14 22.67
N ASP A 104 -4.71 46.12 22.76
CA ASP A 104 -3.83 45.89 23.91
C ASP A 104 -2.44 46.54 23.68
N ASP A 105 -2.13 47.58 24.46
CA ASP A 105 -0.83 48.29 24.42
C ASP A 105 0.31 47.53 25.14
N GLU A 106 0.01 46.46 25.89
CA GLU A 106 1.00 45.63 26.58
C GLU A 106 1.21 44.29 25.84
N GLY A 107 2.23 44.27 24.96
CA GLY A 107 2.59 43.09 24.18
C GLY A 107 3.36 42.07 25.01
N ASP A 108 2.70 40.95 25.34
CA ASP A 108 3.43 39.72 25.68
C ASP A 108 4.13 39.20 24.42
N LEU A 109 5.44 39.01 24.50
CA LEU A 109 6.28 38.48 23.41
C LEU A 109 6.17 36.95 23.27
N ASN A 110 5.44 36.31 24.18
CA ASN A 110 5.18 34.87 24.14
C ASN A 110 3.90 34.55 23.36
N ILE A 111 3.90 34.87 22.07
CA ILE A 111 2.80 34.57 21.16
C ILE A 111 2.74 33.04 20.96
N PRO A 112 1.60 32.38 21.22
CA PRO A 112 1.41 30.98 20.88
C PRO A 112 1.46 30.82 19.36
N VAL A 113 2.16 29.81 18.87
CA VAL A 113 2.19 29.48 17.44
C VAL A 113 1.66 28.06 17.31
N ASP A 114 0.55 27.92 16.60
CA ASP A 114 0.00 26.63 16.25
C ASP A 114 0.70 26.12 14.98
N VAL A 115 1.50 25.07 15.14
CA VAL A 115 2.26 24.48 14.03
C VAL A 115 1.36 23.61 13.17
N ASP A 116 0.40 22.91 13.77
CA ASP A 116 -0.49 21.99 13.07
C ASP A 116 -1.42 22.76 12.13
N GLU A 117 -1.87 23.94 12.56
CA GLU A 117 -2.66 24.86 11.72
C GLU A 117 -1.84 25.42 10.52
N ILE A 118 -0.56 25.73 10.72
CA ILE A 118 0.32 26.14 9.61
C ILE A 118 0.46 24.99 8.60
N VAL A 119 0.68 23.76 9.09
CA VAL A 119 0.82 22.56 8.24
C VAL A 119 -0.48 22.32 7.46
N ALA A 120 -1.64 22.41 8.10
CA ALA A 120 -2.95 22.25 7.46
C ALA A 120 -3.16 23.28 6.33
N MET A 121 -2.88 24.57 6.60
CA MET A 121 -2.96 25.64 5.59
C MET A 121 -2.03 25.39 4.38
N LEU A 122 -0.79 24.94 4.64
CA LEU A 122 0.17 24.64 3.58
C LEU A 122 -0.23 23.39 2.78
N LYS A 123 -0.77 22.37 3.44
CA LYS A 123 -1.30 21.17 2.79
C LYS A 123 -2.43 21.54 1.83
N GLU A 124 -3.43 22.30 2.29
CA GLU A 124 -4.55 22.74 1.44
C GLU A 124 -4.04 23.51 0.20
N SER A 125 -3.04 24.38 0.40
CA SER A 125 -2.42 25.12 -0.70
C SER A 125 -1.67 24.20 -1.67
N LEU A 126 -0.93 23.21 -1.17
CA LEU A 126 -0.22 22.22 -1.99
C LEU A 126 -1.18 21.33 -2.77
N LEU A 127 -2.28 20.88 -2.16
CA LEU A 127 -3.31 20.10 -2.84
C LEU A 127 -4.02 20.92 -3.93
N SER A 128 -4.23 22.22 -3.71
CA SER A 128 -4.72 23.11 -4.75
C SER A 128 -3.74 23.26 -5.92
N VAL A 129 -2.42 23.24 -5.66
CA VAL A 129 -1.41 23.18 -6.73
C VAL A 129 -1.49 21.86 -7.49
N ALA A 130 -1.71 20.73 -6.79
CA ALA A 130 -1.85 19.41 -7.39
C ALA A 130 -3.10 19.30 -8.29
N GLU A 131 -4.24 19.84 -7.84
CA GLU A 131 -5.50 19.90 -8.60
C GLU A 131 -5.32 20.61 -9.95
N ASN A 132 -4.47 21.64 -10.00
CA ASN A 132 -4.23 22.45 -11.19
C ASN A 132 -2.96 22.05 -11.96
N HIS A 133 -2.32 20.94 -11.60
CA HIS A 133 -1.06 20.53 -12.21
C HIS A 133 -1.29 19.79 -13.55
N GLU A 134 -0.68 20.30 -14.62
CA GLU A 134 -0.78 19.70 -15.95
C GLU A 134 0.51 18.95 -16.32
N SER A 135 0.39 17.64 -16.59
CA SER A 135 1.49 16.82 -17.11
C SER A 135 0.98 15.82 -18.15
N SER A 136 1.75 15.61 -19.22
CA SER A 136 1.40 14.65 -20.27
C SER A 136 1.31 13.19 -19.81
N SER A 137 1.96 12.82 -18.69
CA SER A 137 1.79 11.50 -18.07
C SER A 137 0.47 11.41 -17.31
N ILE A 138 0.11 12.45 -16.55
CA ILE A 138 -1.16 12.54 -15.82
C ILE A 138 -2.33 12.47 -16.80
N SER A 139 -2.32 13.26 -17.88
CA SER A 139 -3.41 13.23 -18.88
C SER A 139 -3.56 11.86 -19.54
N ARG A 140 -2.44 11.16 -19.82
CA ARG A 140 -2.47 9.80 -20.37
C ARG A 140 -3.03 8.80 -19.36
N PHE A 141 -2.68 8.95 -18.09
CA PHE A 141 -3.17 8.10 -17.01
C PHE A 141 -4.68 8.25 -16.83
N LEU A 142 -5.17 9.48 -16.72
CA LEU A 142 -6.60 9.78 -16.56
C LEU A 142 -7.42 9.32 -17.78
N GLN A 143 -6.92 9.50 -19.01
CA GLN A 143 -7.61 9.05 -20.22
C GLN A 143 -7.78 7.53 -20.26
N ARG A 144 -6.79 6.76 -19.82
CA ARG A 144 -6.91 5.29 -19.72
C ARG A 144 -7.96 4.84 -18.72
N HIS A 145 -8.24 5.66 -17.71
CA HIS A 145 -9.20 5.37 -16.64
C HIS A 145 -10.63 5.77 -17.04
N GLU A 146 -10.78 6.83 -17.84
CA GLU A 146 -12.08 7.34 -18.32
C GLU A 146 -12.67 6.47 -19.46
N GLU A 147 -11.83 5.82 -20.27
CA GLU A 147 -12.22 4.91 -21.38
C GLU A 147 -12.50 3.47 -20.92
N GLY A 148 -13.08 3.27 -19.73
CA GLY A 148 -13.31 1.94 -19.16
C GLY A 148 -13.91 0.93 -20.15
N PHE A 149 -13.15 -0.13 -20.49
CA PHE A 149 -13.63 -1.37 -21.09
C PHE A 149 -14.51 -1.26 -22.37
N ASP A 150 -14.28 -0.28 -23.25
CA ASP A 150 -14.86 -0.33 -24.59
C ASP A 150 -13.89 -1.02 -25.56
N GLU A 151 -14.25 -2.26 -25.89
CA GLU A 151 -13.95 -2.98 -27.13
C GLU A 151 -12.48 -2.98 -27.59
N LEU A 152 -11.73 -4.01 -27.16
CA LEU A 152 -10.84 -4.66 -28.12
C LEU A 152 -11.75 -5.36 -29.14
N GLU A 153 -12.27 -4.60 -30.10
CA GLU A 153 -12.48 -5.12 -31.44
C GLU A 153 -11.10 -5.64 -31.87
N ASP A 154 -10.98 -6.96 -31.95
CA ASP A 154 -9.89 -7.63 -32.66
C ASP A 154 -9.96 -7.14 -34.12
N ASP A 155 -9.29 -6.04 -34.40
CA ASP A 155 -8.86 -5.72 -35.75
C ASP A 155 -7.85 -6.81 -36.14
N GLU A 156 -8.38 -7.87 -36.76
CA GLU A 156 -7.65 -8.75 -37.66
C GLU A 156 -7.00 -7.88 -38.74
N GLU A 157 -5.83 -7.30 -38.44
CA GLU A 157 -4.93 -6.84 -39.49
C GLU A 157 -4.30 -8.08 -40.14
N ASP A 158 -4.94 -8.47 -41.24
CA ASP A 158 -4.35 -9.14 -42.41
C ASP A 158 -2.86 -8.74 -42.58
N ASP A 159 -1.96 -9.73 -42.51
CA ASP A 159 -0.76 -9.70 -43.35
C ASP A 159 -0.48 -11.12 -43.88
N PRO A 160 -0.17 -11.24 -45.19
CA PRO A 160 -0.48 -12.40 -46.00
C PRO A 160 0.58 -13.49 -45.92
N GLU A 161 0.14 -14.68 -46.34
CA GLU A 161 1.00 -15.82 -46.63
C GLU A 161 2.23 -15.45 -47.49
N GLU A 162 3.41 -15.81 -47.01
CA GLU A 162 4.51 -16.24 -47.89
C GLU A 162 5.08 -17.58 -47.38
N ASP A 163 4.87 -18.57 -48.23
CA ASP A 163 5.39 -19.93 -48.17
C ASP A 163 6.91 -20.02 -48.47
N GLU A 164 7.47 -21.15 -47.99
CA GLU A 164 8.63 -21.90 -48.53
C GLU A 164 10.08 -21.34 -48.35
N ASP A 165 10.92 -22.01 -47.52
CA ASP A 165 11.76 -23.16 -47.93
C ASP A 165 13.01 -23.36 -47.03
N GLY A 166 13.31 -24.62 -46.69
CA GLY A 166 14.65 -25.19 -46.90
C GLY A 166 15.74 -25.15 -45.81
N GLY A 167 15.84 -26.24 -45.03
CA GLY A 167 17.09 -26.93 -44.62
C GLY A 167 18.05 -26.22 -43.63
N GLU A 168 18.92 -26.87 -42.85
CA GLU A 168 19.33 -28.25 -42.62
C GLU A 168 20.18 -28.22 -41.32
N ASP A 169 20.12 -29.30 -40.53
CA ASP A 169 21.14 -29.87 -39.65
C ASP A 169 22.15 -28.98 -38.88
N ASP A 170 22.16 -29.12 -37.55
CA ASP A 170 23.35 -29.68 -36.90
C ASP A 170 23.01 -30.25 -35.51
N ALA A 171 23.28 -31.55 -35.37
CA ALA A 171 23.24 -32.29 -34.13
C ALA A 171 24.67 -32.44 -33.60
N ASP A 172 24.92 -32.06 -32.34
CA ASP A 172 25.93 -32.72 -31.50
C ASP A 172 25.82 -32.30 -30.01
N ARG A 173 25.38 -33.28 -29.19
CA ARG A 173 26.07 -33.75 -27.95
C ARG A 173 25.99 -32.87 -26.67
N GLU A 174 25.70 -33.33 -25.44
CA GLU A 174 25.24 -34.55 -24.75
C GLU A 174 24.74 -34.07 -23.33
N PRO A 175 24.02 -34.88 -22.53
CA PRO A 175 23.26 -34.43 -21.36
C PRO A 175 24.07 -34.51 -20.05
N ASP A 176 24.01 -33.48 -19.19
CA ASP A 176 24.50 -33.58 -17.81
C ASP A 176 23.63 -32.79 -16.81
N GLN A 177 22.88 -33.57 -16.03
CA GLN A 177 22.53 -33.44 -14.61
C GLN A 177 21.68 -32.25 -14.09
N PRO A 178 20.70 -32.53 -13.21
CA PRO A 178 19.89 -31.50 -12.58
C PRO A 178 20.74 -30.74 -11.57
N GLU A 179 20.95 -29.45 -11.78
CA GLU A 179 21.40 -28.58 -10.70
C GLU A 179 20.32 -28.55 -9.63
N ILE A 180 20.57 -29.29 -8.55
CA ILE A 180 19.90 -29.12 -7.27
C ILE A 180 20.26 -27.71 -6.80
N SER A 181 19.47 -26.72 -7.21
CA SER A 181 19.49 -25.40 -6.61
C SER A 181 19.04 -25.58 -5.16
N ALA A 182 20.01 -25.61 -4.26
CA ALA A 182 19.80 -25.55 -2.83
C ALA A 182 18.83 -24.41 -2.49
N PRO A 183 17.96 -24.57 -1.46
CA PRO A 183 17.03 -23.52 -1.09
C PRO A 183 17.81 -22.26 -0.75
N ILE A 184 17.47 -21.18 -1.45
CA ILE A 184 17.97 -19.84 -1.18
C ILE A 184 17.54 -19.51 0.25
N PHE A 185 18.47 -19.61 1.20
CA PHE A 185 18.30 -19.08 2.53
C PHE A 185 18.25 -17.55 2.42
N ASP A 186 17.04 -16.99 2.37
CA ASP A 186 16.83 -15.55 2.48
C ASP A 186 17.16 -15.10 3.91
N LEU A 187 18.19 -14.25 4.02
CA LEU A 187 18.72 -13.71 5.27
C LEU A 187 18.20 -12.27 5.50
N ARG A 188 16.89 -12.05 5.42
CA ARG A 188 16.23 -10.93 6.12
C ARG A 188 16.13 -11.30 7.61
N PRO A 189 16.14 -10.35 8.59
CA PRO A 189 16.25 -10.66 10.01
C PRO A 189 15.18 -11.67 10.41
N GLY A 190 15.61 -12.92 10.61
CA GLY A 190 14.71 -14.05 10.73
C GLY A 190 13.77 -13.89 11.91
N LEU A 191 12.51 -14.27 11.70
CA LEU A 191 11.61 -14.64 12.76
C LEU A 191 12.36 -15.45 13.82
N SER A 192 12.39 -14.95 15.04
CA SER A 192 12.66 -15.81 16.18
C SER A 192 11.43 -16.70 16.38
N ASP A 193 11.45 -17.90 15.78
CA ASP A 193 10.52 -19.04 15.96
C ASP A 193 9.20 -18.96 15.16
N PRO A 194 9.19 -19.31 13.84
CA PRO A 194 7.96 -19.37 13.03
C PRO A 194 7.08 -20.57 13.42
N VAL A 195 5.76 -20.36 13.41
CA VAL A 195 4.76 -21.39 13.64
C VAL A 195 4.17 -21.83 12.31
N PHE A 196 4.49 -23.05 11.89
CA PHE A 196 3.96 -23.61 10.65
C PHE A 196 2.56 -24.17 10.84
N PHE A 197 1.61 -23.60 10.13
CA PHE A 197 0.24 -24.07 10.02
C PHE A 197 0.11 -24.91 8.75
N VAL A 198 0.17 -26.23 8.94
CA VAL A 198 0.18 -27.20 7.84
C VAL A 198 -1.23 -27.71 7.60
N ILE A 199 -1.73 -27.52 6.38
CA ILE A 199 -2.98 -28.09 5.89
C ILE A 199 -2.62 -29.18 4.88
N SER A 200 -3.16 -30.38 5.06
CA SER A 200 -2.98 -31.49 4.12
C SER A 200 -4.00 -31.45 2.99
N ARG A 201 -3.61 -31.94 1.81
CA ARG A 201 -4.52 -32.20 0.69
C ARG A 201 -5.75 -33.01 1.10
N GLN A 202 -5.61 -33.96 2.02
CA GLN A 202 -6.75 -34.73 2.53
C GLN A 202 -7.77 -33.84 3.24
N GLN A 203 -7.33 -32.91 4.08
CA GLN A 203 -8.20 -31.94 4.74
C GLN A 203 -8.87 -31.01 3.72
N VAL A 204 -8.10 -30.51 2.75
CA VAL A 204 -8.62 -29.65 1.67
C VAL A 204 -9.71 -30.35 0.85
N GLU A 205 -9.43 -31.55 0.35
CA GLU A 205 -10.37 -32.30 -0.50
C GLU A 205 -11.61 -32.78 0.27
N ALA A 206 -11.47 -33.10 1.56
CA ALA A 206 -12.57 -33.49 2.43
C ALA A 206 -13.37 -32.28 2.98
N LEU A 207 -12.87 -31.06 2.81
CA LEU A 207 -13.36 -29.85 3.48
C LEU A 207 -13.44 -30.04 5.01
N ASP A 208 -12.42 -30.70 5.58
CA ASP A 208 -12.32 -30.98 7.01
C ASP A 208 -11.59 -29.83 7.73
N LEU A 209 -12.38 -28.99 8.39
CA LEU A 209 -11.89 -27.78 9.04
C LEU A 209 -11.57 -27.98 10.52
N ASP A 210 -11.96 -29.10 11.13
CA ASP A 210 -12.04 -29.24 12.59
C ASP A 210 -10.66 -29.06 13.26
N GLU A 211 -9.65 -29.82 12.84
CA GLU A 211 -8.30 -29.72 13.39
C GLU A 211 -7.65 -28.36 13.10
N SER A 212 -7.96 -27.77 11.95
CA SER A 212 -7.44 -26.47 11.53
C SER A 212 -8.02 -25.34 12.40
N LEU A 213 -9.33 -25.36 12.63
CA LEU A 213 -10.02 -24.38 13.47
C LEU A 213 -9.67 -24.54 14.94
N ASP A 214 -9.53 -25.77 15.44
CA ASP A 214 -9.08 -26.02 16.82
C ASP A 214 -7.72 -25.36 17.09
N PHE A 215 -6.79 -25.49 16.13
CA PHE A 215 -5.50 -24.81 16.19
C PHE A 215 -5.64 -23.28 16.11
N LEU A 216 -6.36 -22.75 15.13
CA LEU A 216 -6.52 -21.30 14.94
C LEU A 216 -7.22 -20.62 16.13
N HIS A 217 -8.26 -21.25 16.69
CA HIS A 217 -8.93 -20.76 17.89
C HIS A 217 -8.02 -20.80 19.13
N SER A 218 -7.06 -21.73 19.18
CA SER A 218 -6.07 -21.75 20.27
C SER A 218 -5.13 -20.53 20.26
N LEU A 219 -4.96 -19.87 19.11
CA LEU A 219 -4.15 -18.64 18.96
C LEU A 219 -4.86 -17.39 19.48
N VAL A 220 -6.20 -17.43 19.60
CA VAL A 220 -7.03 -16.30 20.05
C VAL A 220 -7.77 -16.68 21.36
N PRO A 221 -7.07 -17.01 22.45
CA PRO A 221 -7.73 -17.40 23.69
C PRO A 221 -8.32 -16.16 24.37
N THR A 222 -9.63 -16.17 24.64
CA THR A 222 -10.32 -15.05 25.32
C THR A 222 -9.79 -14.77 26.72
N ALA A 223 -9.19 -15.78 27.38
CA ALA A 223 -8.71 -15.70 28.76
C ALA A 223 -7.26 -15.21 28.91
N HIS A 224 -6.44 -15.24 27.85
CA HIS A 224 -5.00 -14.97 27.92
C HIS A 224 -4.51 -14.12 26.73
N PRO A 225 -4.74 -12.79 26.75
CA PRO A 225 -4.35 -11.88 25.67
C PRO A 225 -2.87 -11.95 25.30
N ASP A 226 -2.00 -12.09 26.30
CA ASP A 226 -0.54 -12.21 26.12
C ASP A 226 -0.15 -13.39 25.22
N HIS A 227 -0.98 -14.43 25.16
CA HIS A 227 -0.72 -15.61 24.33
C HIS A 227 -0.91 -15.31 22.84
N ALA A 228 -1.93 -14.52 22.48
CA ALA A 228 -2.12 -14.06 21.10
C ALA A 228 -0.94 -13.19 20.67
N TRP A 229 -0.48 -12.30 21.55
CA TRP A 229 0.66 -11.42 21.29
C TRP A 229 1.95 -12.17 20.97
N VAL A 230 2.22 -13.30 21.66
CA VAL A 230 3.41 -14.13 21.41
C VAL A 230 3.47 -14.66 19.97
N TYR A 231 2.32 -14.90 19.33
CA TYR A 231 2.24 -15.40 17.96
C TYR A 231 2.02 -14.32 16.91
N LYS A 232 1.97 -13.03 17.29
CA LYS A 232 1.85 -11.90 16.35
C LYS A 232 2.95 -11.99 15.29
N GLY A 233 2.55 -12.03 14.02
CA GLY A 233 3.47 -12.09 12.88
C GLY A 233 4.34 -13.35 12.79
N ARG A 234 3.93 -14.48 13.41
CA ARG A 234 4.73 -15.73 13.43
C ARG A 234 4.18 -16.88 12.60
N LEU A 235 2.93 -16.79 12.17
CA LEU A 235 2.22 -17.88 11.51
C LEU A 235 2.65 -17.96 10.03
N SER A 236 2.96 -19.16 9.56
CA SER A 236 3.31 -19.48 8.17
C SER A 236 2.38 -20.58 7.66
N LEU A 237 1.65 -20.32 6.59
CA LEU A 237 0.69 -21.24 5.99
C LEU A 237 1.42 -22.17 5.01
N VAL A 238 1.21 -23.48 5.18
CA VAL A 238 1.76 -24.51 4.29
C VAL A 238 0.65 -25.45 3.87
N ILE A 239 0.36 -25.53 2.56
CA ILE A 239 -0.59 -26.51 2.02
C ILE A 239 0.21 -27.63 1.34
N SER A 240 0.14 -28.83 1.92
CA SER A 240 0.93 -29.99 1.50
C SER A 240 0.15 -30.97 0.63
N GLY A 241 0.83 -31.65 -0.29
CA GLY A 241 0.25 -32.73 -1.11
C GLY A 241 -0.22 -32.31 -2.51
N TYR A 242 0.04 -31.05 -2.90
CA TYR A 242 -0.18 -30.53 -4.25
C TYR A 242 1.11 -30.37 -5.06
N ASP A 243 2.25 -30.89 -4.57
CA ASP A 243 3.58 -30.74 -5.19
C ASP A 243 3.68 -31.28 -6.64
N THR A 244 2.73 -32.13 -7.04
CA THR A 244 2.64 -32.70 -8.40
C THR A 244 1.51 -32.10 -9.23
N ASP A 245 0.71 -31.18 -8.68
CA ASP A 245 -0.30 -30.45 -9.43
C ASP A 245 0.40 -29.34 -10.23
N PRO A 246 0.18 -29.23 -11.55
CA PRO A 246 0.84 -28.20 -12.36
C PRO A 246 0.28 -26.78 -12.14
N ARG A 247 -0.82 -26.66 -11.40
CA ARG A 247 -1.46 -25.37 -11.08
C ARG A 247 -0.91 -24.79 -9.79
N GLU A 248 -0.92 -23.47 -9.70
CA GLU A 248 -0.65 -22.77 -8.45
C GLU A 248 -1.74 -23.03 -7.41
N LEU A 249 -1.41 -22.98 -6.11
CA LEU A 249 -2.36 -23.30 -5.04
C LEU A 249 -3.65 -22.47 -5.10
N PHE A 250 -3.56 -21.20 -5.50
CA PHE A 250 -4.70 -20.29 -5.65
C PHE A 250 -5.55 -20.57 -6.92
N GLU A 251 -5.07 -21.39 -7.84
CA GLU A 251 -5.84 -21.84 -9.01
C GLU A 251 -6.62 -23.13 -8.72
N ILE A 252 -6.34 -23.81 -7.60
CA ILE A 252 -6.98 -25.06 -7.20
C ILE A 252 -8.32 -24.76 -6.50
N PRO A 253 -9.48 -25.09 -7.08
CA PRO A 253 -10.78 -24.71 -6.52
C PRO A 253 -11.06 -25.28 -5.12
N GLU A 254 -10.54 -26.47 -4.83
CA GLU A 254 -10.62 -27.10 -3.51
C GLU A 254 -9.87 -26.28 -2.45
N VAL A 255 -8.67 -25.80 -2.77
CA VAL A 255 -7.85 -24.96 -1.88
C VAL A 255 -8.56 -23.64 -1.60
N CYS A 256 -9.04 -22.95 -2.64
CA CYS A 256 -9.76 -21.69 -2.49
C CYS A 256 -11.02 -21.84 -1.65
N ARG A 257 -11.77 -22.93 -1.85
CA ARG A 257 -12.98 -23.25 -1.08
C ARG A 257 -12.66 -23.51 0.39
N PHE A 258 -11.58 -24.23 0.66
CA PHE A 258 -11.14 -24.55 2.02
C PHE A 258 -10.72 -23.28 2.77
N LEU A 259 -9.87 -22.45 2.16
CA LEU A 259 -9.40 -21.21 2.78
C LEU A 259 -10.53 -20.22 3.02
N ARG A 260 -11.50 -20.09 2.10
CA ARG A 260 -12.73 -19.30 2.32
C ARG A 260 -13.53 -19.79 3.53
N ALA A 261 -13.70 -21.09 3.67
CA ALA A 261 -14.46 -21.66 4.78
C ALA A 261 -13.76 -21.52 6.14
N LEU A 262 -12.42 -21.54 6.16
CA LEU A 262 -11.65 -21.19 7.36
C LEU A 262 -11.81 -19.72 7.73
N ASP A 263 -11.65 -18.85 6.74
CA ASP A 263 -11.66 -17.41 6.92
C ASP A 263 -13.04 -16.84 7.29
N GLU A 264 -14.14 -17.48 6.87
CA GLU A 264 -15.49 -17.19 7.37
C GLU A 264 -15.62 -17.38 8.89
N GLN A 265 -14.84 -18.30 9.48
CA GLN A 265 -14.88 -18.63 10.90
C GLN A 265 -13.76 -17.97 11.71
N TRP A 266 -12.63 -17.67 11.06
CA TRP A 266 -11.44 -17.12 11.69
C TRP A 266 -10.77 -16.08 10.77
N PRO A 267 -11.17 -14.79 10.82
CA PRO A 267 -10.68 -13.75 9.91
C PRO A 267 -9.44 -13.00 10.44
N PHE A 268 -8.63 -13.60 11.32
CA PHE A 268 -7.55 -12.91 12.04
C PHE A 268 -6.17 -12.97 11.37
N TRP A 269 -6.11 -13.31 10.08
CA TRP A 269 -4.88 -13.63 9.35
C TRP A 269 -3.81 -12.54 9.45
N LEU A 270 -4.17 -11.27 9.25
CA LEU A 270 -3.21 -10.15 9.24
C LEU A 270 -2.48 -9.96 10.57
N PHE A 271 -3.09 -10.36 11.70
CA PHE A 271 -2.43 -10.26 13.00
C PHE A 271 -1.35 -11.33 13.20
N PHE A 272 -1.60 -12.54 12.68
CA PHE A 272 -0.77 -13.70 12.97
C PHE A 272 0.21 -14.04 11.85
N PHE A 273 -0.15 -13.85 10.58
CA PHE A 273 0.74 -14.20 9.48
C PHE A 273 2.01 -13.37 9.51
N ASN A 274 3.13 -14.06 9.26
CA ASN A 274 4.39 -13.40 9.04
C ASN A 274 4.38 -12.66 7.69
N GLN A 275 5.25 -11.68 7.56
CA GLN A 275 5.37 -10.82 6.37
C GLN A 275 6.55 -11.22 5.48
N VAL A 276 7.17 -12.37 5.75
CA VAL A 276 8.39 -12.84 5.06
C VAL A 276 8.05 -13.81 3.94
N ASP A 277 7.01 -14.63 4.11
CA ASP A 277 6.56 -15.60 3.12
C ASP A 277 5.26 -15.19 2.40
N ASP A 278 4.84 -16.00 1.44
CA ASP A 278 3.69 -15.73 0.57
C ASP A 278 2.34 -16.16 1.21
N SER A 279 2.27 -16.47 2.50
CA SER A 279 1.03 -16.91 3.17
C SER A 279 -0.10 -15.89 3.05
N ILE A 280 0.23 -14.62 3.29
CA ILE A 280 -0.73 -13.49 3.17
C ILE A 280 -1.22 -13.35 1.73
N LYS A 281 -0.34 -13.54 0.74
CA LYS A 281 -0.70 -13.45 -0.68
C LYS A 281 -1.60 -14.60 -1.09
N LEU A 282 -1.26 -15.82 -0.69
CA LEU A 282 -2.04 -17.01 -1.00
C LEU A 282 -3.48 -16.86 -0.50
N ILE A 283 -3.65 -16.44 0.77
CA ILE A 283 -4.99 -16.27 1.31
C ILE A 283 -5.74 -15.12 0.64
N ALA A 284 -5.06 -13.99 0.38
CA ALA A 284 -5.66 -12.86 -0.30
C ALA A 284 -6.13 -13.23 -1.71
N LEU A 285 -5.33 -13.96 -2.49
CA LEU A 285 -5.70 -14.48 -3.81
C LEU A 285 -6.92 -15.39 -3.71
N CYS A 286 -6.88 -16.40 -2.83
CA CYS A 286 -8.01 -17.31 -2.66
C CYS A 286 -9.31 -16.58 -2.25
N LEU A 287 -9.23 -15.49 -1.49
CA LEU A 287 -10.39 -14.73 -1.01
C LEU A 287 -10.87 -13.64 -1.98
N ALA A 288 -9.96 -13.03 -2.75
CA ALA A 288 -10.26 -11.98 -3.73
C ALA A 288 -10.84 -12.53 -5.04
N SER A 289 -10.46 -13.75 -5.42
CA SER A 289 -10.71 -14.28 -6.76
C SER A 289 -12.15 -14.70 -7.08
N SER A 290 -12.72 -14.09 -8.12
CA SER A 290 -13.34 -14.79 -9.26
C SER A 290 -12.33 -14.80 -10.41
N ILE A 291 -11.69 -15.92 -10.74
CA ILE A 291 -10.67 -15.96 -11.82
C ILE A 291 -11.22 -16.63 -13.07
N GLU A 292 -11.21 -15.91 -14.20
CA GLU A 292 -10.87 -16.47 -15.51
C GLU A 292 -9.35 -16.30 -15.68
N VAL A 293 -8.62 -17.41 -15.83
CA VAL A 293 -7.15 -17.44 -15.85
C VAL A 293 -6.66 -17.55 -17.30
N VAL A 294 -5.80 -16.63 -17.72
CA VAL A 294 -4.77 -16.93 -18.74
C VAL A 294 -3.60 -17.59 -18.00
N PRO A 295 -3.04 -18.72 -18.48
CA PRO A 295 -1.97 -19.43 -17.76
C PRO A 295 -0.81 -18.50 -17.41
N GLY A 296 -0.47 -18.39 -16.11
CA GLY A 296 0.70 -17.66 -15.62
C GLY A 296 0.47 -16.23 -15.12
N ALA A 297 -0.74 -15.67 -15.21
CA ALA A 297 -1.06 -14.35 -14.64
C ALA A 297 -2.32 -14.41 -13.78
N ALA A 298 -2.16 -14.36 -12.45
CA ALA A 298 -3.28 -14.23 -11.53
C ALA A 298 -3.80 -12.78 -11.56
N HIS A 299 -4.96 -12.55 -12.18
CA HIS A 299 -5.63 -11.26 -12.05
C HIS A 299 -6.38 -11.22 -10.71
N ILE A 300 -5.97 -10.31 -9.83
CA ILE A 300 -6.67 -10.05 -8.57
C ILE A 300 -7.79 -9.05 -8.85
N ASP A 301 -9.04 -9.45 -8.64
CA ASP A 301 -10.17 -8.51 -8.64
C ASP A 301 -9.91 -7.42 -7.58
N PRO A 302 -9.71 -6.15 -7.97
CA PRO A 302 -9.47 -5.06 -7.03
C PRO A 302 -10.58 -4.93 -5.99
N ASP A 303 -11.83 -5.23 -6.36
CA ASP A 303 -12.97 -5.21 -5.46
C ASP A 303 -12.93 -6.37 -4.46
N GLY A 304 -12.48 -7.54 -4.89
CA GLY A 304 -12.26 -8.71 -4.07
C GLY A 304 -11.17 -8.49 -3.04
N LEU A 305 -10.04 -7.90 -3.46
CA LEU A 305 -8.93 -7.58 -2.57
C LEU A 305 -9.35 -6.53 -1.53
N ARG A 306 -10.06 -5.47 -1.95
CA ARG A 306 -10.59 -4.45 -1.03
C ARG A 306 -11.48 -5.07 0.03
N ARG A 307 -12.45 -5.91 -0.36
CA ARG A 307 -13.36 -6.60 0.58
C ARG A 307 -12.61 -7.50 1.57
N PHE A 308 -11.56 -8.17 1.10
CA PHE A 308 -10.68 -8.96 1.97
C PHE A 308 -9.98 -8.08 3.01
N LEU A 309 -9.32 -7.01 2.56
CA LEU A 309 -8.57 -6.09 3.44
C LEU A 309 -9.48 -5.42 4.46
N GLU A 310 -10.63 -4.88 4.05
CA GLU A 310 -11.59 -4.24 4.96
C GLU A 310 -12.02 -5.18 6.09
N ARG A 311 -12.33 -6.43 5.76
CA ARG A 311 -12.72 -7.43 6.75
C ARG A 311 -11.55 -7.83 7.65
N ALA A 312 -10.36 -8.00 7.08
CA ALA A 312 -9.19 -8.39 7.83
C ALA A 312 -8.74 -7.28 8.80
N PHE A 313 -8.76 -6.01 8.38
CA PHE A 313 -8.52 -4.86 9.25
C PHE A 313 -9.58 -4.73 10.35
N THR A 314 -10.85 -4.97 10.02
CA THR A 314 -11.92 -5.03 11.03
C THR A 314 -11.62 -6.10 12.10
N ALA A 315 -11.14 -7.27 11.69
CA ALA A 315 -10.77 -8.34 12.60
C ALA A 315 -9.54 -8.01 13.46
N VAL A 316 -8.54 -7.33 12.90
CA VAL A 316 -7.38 -6.83 13.64
C VAL A 316 -7.82 -5.79 14.68
N ASN A 317 -8.61 -4.79 14.29
CA ASN A 317 -9.12 -3.77 15.21
C ASN A 317 -9.89 -4.41 16.37
N TYR A 318 -10.74 -5.40 16.08
CA TYR A 318 -11.44 -6.16 17.09
C TYR A 318 -10.49 -6.85 18.09
N LEU A 319 -9.38 -7.44 17.63
CA LEU A 319 -8.38 -8.05 18.52
C LEU A 319 -7.70 -7.01 19.40
N PHE A 320 -7.26 -5.89 18.83
CA PHE A 320 -6.60 -4.82 19.56
C PHE A 320 -7.51 -4.23 20.65
N GLU A 321 -8.78 -3.96 20.32
CA GLU A 321 -9.78 -3.47 21.27
C GLU A 321 -10.09 -4.51 22.36
N SER A 322 -10.32 -5.77 21.98
CA SER A 322 -10.71 -6.83 22.91
C SER A 322 -9.60 -7.20 23.90
N TYR A 323 -8.34 -7.10 23.46
CA TYR A 323 -7.17 -7.45 24.25
C TYR A 323 -6.47 -6.25 24.90
N GLY A 324 -6.84 -5.02 24.54
CA GLY A 324 -6.24 -3.80 25.07
C GLY A 324 -4.78 -3.63 24.65
N PHE A 325 -4.45 -4.02 23.42
CA PHE A 325 -3.11 -3.84 22.86
C PHE A 325 -2.83 -2.37 22.48
N PRO A 326 -1.56 -1.93 22.40
CA PRO A 326 -1.22 -0.55 22.06
C PRO A 326 -1.65 -0.17 20.64
N GLU A 327 -2.28 1.00 20.48
CA GLU A 327 -2.75 1.51 19.18
C GLU A 327 -1.60 1.72 18.18
N SER A 328 -0.44 2.19 18.64
CA SER A 328 0.75 2.37 17.79
C SER A 328 1.23 1.08 17.11
N GLU A 329 0.94 -0.07 17.71
CA GLU A 329 1.28 -1.39 17.15
C GLU A 329 0.26 -1.87 16.12
N ASN A 330 -0.95 -1.31 16.13
CA ASN A 330 -1.98 -1.53 15.11
C ASN A 330 -1.69 -0.68 13.86
N GLU A 331 -1.32 0.58 14.07
CA GLU A 331 -0.87 1.49 13.01
C GLU A 331 0.33 0.89 12.27
N ALA A 332 1.37 0.48 13.00
CA ALA A 332 2.56 -0.13 12.41
C ALA A 332 2.24 -1.42 11.62
N LEU A 333 1.32 -2.25 12.11
CA LEU A 333 0.87 -3.45 11.40
C LEU A 333 0.13 -3.07 10.11
N SER A 334 -0.72 -2.04 10.16
CA SER A 334 -1.50 -1.58 9.03
C SER A 334 -0.62 -1.00 7.93
N THR A 335 0.35 -0.15 8.28
CA THR A 335 1.33 0.39 7.33
C THR A 335 2.12 -0.72 6.64
N GLU A 336 2.56 -1.73 7.40
CA GLU A 336 3.39 -2.80 6.85
C GLU A 336 2.61 -3.76 5.96
N VAL A 337 1.35 -4.04 6.27
CA VAL A 337 0.45 -4.82 5.39
C VAL A 337 0.18 -4.05 4.09
N SER A 338 -0.09 -2.75 4.17
CA SER A 338 -0.25 -1.90 2.98
C SER A 338 0.98 -1.95 2.09
N ARG A 339 2.18 -1.86 2.68
CA ARG A 339 3.46 -1.97 1.96
C ARG A 339 3.64 -3.35 1.30
N LEU A 340 3.24 -4.43 1.97
CA LEU A 340 3.33 -5.79 1.43
C LEU A 340 2.46 -5.94 0.17
N PHE A 341 1.22 -5.48 0.20
CA PHE A 341 0.33 -5.58 -0.96
C PHE A 341 0.69 -4.59 -2.08
N ALA A 342 1.12 -3.38 -1.74
CA ALA A 342 1.66 -2.43 -2.72
C ALA A 342 2.83 -3.02 -3.51
N ASN A 343 3.76 -3.71 -2.83
CA ASN A 343 4.89 -4.40 -3.48
C ASN A 343 4.50 -5.66 -4.28
N SER A 344 3.37 -6.29 -3.95
CA SER A 344 2.95 -7.58 -4.52
C SER A 344 2.12 -7.44 -5.79
N LEU A 345 1.50 -6.28 -6.02
CA LEU A 345 0.83 -5.92 -7.27
C LEU A 345 1.84 -5.56 -8.39
N ILE A 346 3.15 -5.62 -8.12
CA ILE A 346 4.27 -5.20 -9.01
C ILE A 346 4.90 -6.39 -9.76
N SER A 347 4.21 -7.48 -10.11
CA SER A 347 4.84 -8.49 -10.98
C SER A 347 3.88 -9.25 -11.89
N PRO A 348 3.71 -8.77 -13.13
CA PRO A 348 3.56 -9.62 -14.30
C PRO A 348 4.92 -9.97 -14.95
N ASP A 349 5.97 -9.18 -14.73
CA ASP A 349 7.22 -9.23 -15.52
C ASP A 349 8.48 -9.62 -14.73
N ARG A 350 8.33 -10.56 -13.80
CA ARG A 350 9.48 -11.26 -13.19
C ARG A 350 9.49 -12.72 -13.63
N ASP A 351 9.68 -12.93 -14.92
CA ASP A 351 10.78 -13.75 -15.41
C ASP A 351 10.77 -13.74 -16.94
N GLY A 352 11.84 -13.22 -17.52
CA GLY A 352 12.12 -13.43 -18.93
C GLY A 352 12.32 -14.92 -19.19
N TYR A 353 11.29 -15.57 -19.71
CA TYR A 353 11.42 -16.80 -20.49
C TYR A 353 10.62 -16.67 -21.79
N LEU A 354 11.41 -16.43 -22.84
CA LEU A 354 11.15 -16.45 -24.28
C LEU A 354 10.48 -15.22 -24.91
#